data_AF-A0A839FL87-F1
#
_entry.id   AF-A0A839FL87-F1
#
_cell.length_a   1.000
_cell.length_b   1.000
_cell.length_c   1.000
_cell.angle_alpha   90.00
_cell.angle_beta   90.00
_cell.angle_gamma   90.00
#
_symmetry.space_group_name_H-M   'P 1'
#
loop_
_entity.id
_entity.type
_entity.pdbx_description
1 polymer ?
#
loop_
_entity_poly.entity_id
_entity_poly.type
_entity_poly.pdbx_seq_one_letter_code
_entity_poly.pdbx_strand_id
1 'polypeptide(L)' 'MGLMNPTPLPEDVFVAWLMQQPKNADLVAAASVEVARLRRHASHPGAKRLHDLFCALISAKEAGMRPKTSQLRQ' A
#
# COMPACT_ATOMS: atom_id res chain seq x y z
N MET A 1 -16.86 -21.18 -20.59
CA MET A 1 -16.70 -19.71 -20.60
C MET A 1 -15.49 -19.39 -19.72
N GLY A 2 -14.45 -18.77 -20.27
CA GLY A 2 -13.21 -18.51 -19.54
C GLY A 2 -13.43 -17.46 -18.47
N LEU A 3 -13.10 -17.80 -17.21
CA LEU A 3 -13.00 -16.82 -16.13
C LEU A 3 -11.85 -15.88 -16.50
N MET A 4 -12.17 -14.74 -17.11
CA MET A 4 -11.25 -13.62 -17.23
C MET A 4 -10.95 -13.20 -15.79
N ASN A 5 -9.91 -13.75 -15.18
CA ASN A 5 -9.51 -13.39 -13.83
C ASN A 5 -9.09 -11.92 -13.91
N PRO A 6 -9.91 -10.96 -13.45
CA PRO A 6 -9.51 -9.56 -13.54
C PRO A 6 -8.22 -9.45 -12.74
N THR A 7 -7.20 -8.82 -13.33
CA THR A 7 -5.98 -8.52 -12.59
C THR A 7 -6.38 -7.87 -11.27
N PRO A 8 -5.90 -8.39 -10.13
CA PRO A 8 -6.38 -7.95 -8.83
C PRO A 8 -6.19 -6.45 -8.68
N LEU A 9 -7.15 -5.78 -8.04
CA LEU A 9 -7.06 -4.35 -7.82
C LEU A 9 -5.83 -4.06 -6.93
N PRO A 10 -5.11 -2.95 -7.18
CA PRO A 10 -3.95 -2.57 -6.37
C PRO A 10 -4.25 -2.53 -4.87
N GLU A 11 -5.45 -2.08 -4.50
CA GLU A 11 -5.94 -2.03 -3.12
C GLU A 11 -6.05 -3.44 -2.50
N ASP A 12 -6.56 -4.43 -3.24
CA ASP A 12 -6.68 -5.81 -2.75
C ASP A 12 -5.29 -6.43 -2.54
N VAL A 13 -4.36 -6.18 -3.47
CA VAL A 13 -2.97 -6.63 -3.34
C VAL A 13 -2.30 -6.01 -2.13
N PHE A 14 -2.53 -4.71 -1.89
CA PHE A 14 -1.99 -4.00 -0.73
C PHE A 14 -2.55 -4.53 0.59
N VAL A 15 -3.86 -4.78 0.67
CA VAL A 15 -4.49 -5.35 1.87
C VAL A 15 -4.00 -6.77 2.12
N ALA A 16 -3.93 -7.60 1.08
CA ALA A 16 -3.37 -8.95 1.19
C ALA A 16 -1.93 -8.93 1.72
N TRP A 17 -1.11 -8.00 1.20
CA TRP A 17 0.26 -7.80 1.68
C TRP A 17 0.30 -7.41 3.16
N LEU A 18 -0.57 -6.47 3.60
CA LEU A 18 -0.66 -6.06 5.01
C LEU A 18 -1.02 -7.22 5.94
N MET A 19 -1.99 -8.04 5.52
CA MET A 19 -2.45 -9.20 6.30
C MET A 19 -1.40 -10.31 6.41
N GLN A 20 -0.45 -10.37 5.47
CA GLN A 20 0.67 -11.31 5.50
C GLN A 20 1.85 -10.85 6.36
N GLN A 21 1.83 -9.61 6.87
CA GLN A 21 2.95 -9.10 7.66
C GLN A 21 3.02 -9.78 9.03
N PRO A 22 4.21 -10.18 9.49
CA PRO A 22 4.42 -10.66 10.85
C PRO A 22 3.98 -9.62 11.91
N LYS A 23 3.53 -10.11 13.08
CA LYS A 23 3.01 -9.26 14.18
C LYS A 23 3.97 -8.16 14.68
N ASN A 24 5.27 -8.33 14.48
CA ASN A 24 6.32 -7.39 14.88
C ASN A 24 7.17 -6.92 13.69
N ALA A 25 6.65 -7.02 12.46
CA ALA A 25 7.38 -6.57 11.29
C ALA A 25 7.51 -5.04 11.27
N ASP A 26 8.69 -4.57 10.88
CA ASP A 26 8.89 -3.16 10.53
C ASP A 26 8.20 -2.88 9.19
N LEU A 27 6.97 -2.37 9.27
CA LEU A 27 6.15 -2.06 8.12
C LEU A 27 6.76 -0.97 7.24
N VAL A 28 7.57 -0.06 7.80
CA VAL A 28 8.23 1.01 7.04
C VAL A 28 9.36 0.41 6.21
N ALA A 29 10.20 -0.43 6.83
CA ALA A 29 11.26 -1.13 6.12
C ALA A 29 10.70 -2.06 5.03
N ALA A 30 9.67 -2.85 5.35
CA ALA A 30 9.05 -3.77 4.40
C ALA A 30 8.37 -3.03 3.24
N ALA A 31 7.64 -1.94 3.50
CA ALA A 31 7.03 -1.12 2.46
C ALA A 31 8.07 -0.44 1.57
N SER A 32 9.21 -0.02 2.14
CA SER A 32 10.30 0.63 1.39
C SER A 32 10.90 -0.32 0.35
N VAL A 33 11.02 -1.61 0.67
CA VAL A 33 11.47 -2.64 -0.28
C VAL A 33 10.48 -2.78 -1.44
N GLU A 34 9.17 -2.81 -1.15
CA GLU A 34 8.14 -2.90 -2.20
C GLU A 34 8.09 -1.64 -3.08
N VAL A 35 8.26 -0.45 -2.50
CA VAL A 35 8.40 0.81 -3.26
C VAL A 35 9.57 0.72 -4.26
N ALA A 36 10.74 0.28 -3.80
CA ALA A 36 11.91 0.13 -4.66
C ALA A 36 11.68 -0.91 -5.78
N ARG A 37 10.94 -1.98 -5.49
CA ARG A 37 10.57 -2.99 -6.47
C ARG A 37 9.60 -2.44 -7.52
N LEU A 38 8.56 -1.70 -7.09
CA LEU A 38 7.52 -1.16 -7.96
C LEU A 38 8.01 -0.05 -8.88
N ARG A 39 9.11 0.64 -8.53
CA ARG A 39 9.76 1.61 -9.43
C ARG A 39 10.13 1.01 -10.80
N ARG A 40 10.45 -0.29 -10.86
CA ARG A 40 10.75 -0.99 -12.12
C ARG A 40 9.52 -1.14 -13.03
N HIS A 41 8.32 -0.97 -12.46
CA HIS A 41 7.04 -1.12 -13.14
C HIS A 41 6.22 0.18 -13.18
N ALA A 42 6.88 1.34 -13.02
CA ALA A 42 6.20 2.64 -12.88
C ALA A 42 5.31 3.05 -14.07
N SER A 43 5.50 2.43 -15.25
CA SER A 43 4.65 2.65 -16.43
C SER A 43 3.28 1.97 -16.35
N HIS A 44 3.10 0.98 -15.46
CA HIS A 44 1.83 0.28 -15.31
C HIS A 44 0.92 1.02 -14.30
N PRO A 45 -0.31 1.43 -14.68
CA PRO A 45 -1.19 2.21 -13.81
C PRO A 45 -1.47 1.54 -12.45
N GLY A 46 -1.66 0.21 -12.45
CA GLY A 46 -1.86 -0.55 -11.21
C GLY A 46 -0.63 -0.59 -10.32
N ALA A 47 0.58 -0.64 -10.89
CA ALA A 47 1.82 -0.64 -10.12
C ALA A 47 2.12 0.75 -9.55
N LYS A 48 1.80 1.82 -10.31
CA LYS A 48 1.86 3.20 -9.81
C LYS A 48 0.91 3.40 -8.63
N ARG A 49 -0.34 2.93 -8.74
CA ARG A 49 -1.31 3.02 -7.64
C ARG A 49 -0.83 2.27 -6.40
N LEU A 50 -0.29 1.06 -6.58
CA LEU A 50 0.25 0.27 -5.47
C LEU A 50 1.46 0.95 -4.83
N HIS A 51 2.34 1.55 -5.62
CA HIS A 51 3.47 2.34 -5.13
C HIS A 51 2.99 3.51 -4.26
N ASP A 52 1.97 4.25 -4.69
CA ASP A 52 1.41 5.36 -3.93
C ASP A 52 0.81 4.91 -2.58
N LEU A 53 0.17 3.74 -2.53
CA LEU A 53 -0.34 3.15 -1.28
C LEU A 53 0.79 2.84 -0.29
N PHE A 54 1.90 2.26 -0.76
CA PHE A 54 3.06 2.00 0.09
C PHE A 54 3.73 3.28 0.57
N CYS A 55 3.87 4.29 -0.28
CA CYS A 55 4.37 5.60 0.14
C CYS A 55 3.46 6.24 1.21
N ALA A 56 2.14 6.17 1.03
CA ALA A 56 1.18 6.67 2.01
C ALA A 56 1.28 5.92 3.34
N LEU A 57 1.48 4.59 3.33
CA LEU A 57 1.71 3.79 4.53
C LEU A 57 2.96 4.23 5.28
N ILE A 58 4.08 4.38 4.58
CA ILE A 58 5.35 4.84 5.15
C ILE A 58 5.14 6.20 5.81
N SER A 59 4.60 7.17 5.07
CA SER A 59 4.33 8.51 5.60
C SER A 59 3.39 8.48 6.81
N ALA A 60 2.35 7.65 6.81
CA ALA A 60 1.42 7.53 7.94
C ALA A 60 2.08 6.90 9.19
N LYS A 61 3.00 5.95 9.00
CA LYS A 61 3.74 5.30 10.08
C LYS A 61 4.81 6.21 10.66
N GLU A 62 5.55 6.91 9.81
CA GLU A 62 6.55 7.91 10.21
C GLU A 62 5.91 9.13 10.88
N ALA A 63 4.74 9.55 10.39
CA ALA A 63 3.95 10.61 11.03
C ALA A 63 3.33 10.19 12.37
N GLY A 64 3.57 8.96 12.84
CA GLY A 64 3.18 8.50 14.16
C GLY A 64 1.67 8.54 14.37
N MET A 65 0.90 7.82 13.57
CA MET A 65 -0.51 7.47 13.84
C MET A 65 -1.34 8.63 14.46
N ARG A 66 -1.43 9.78 13.78
CA ARG A 66 -2.45 10.79 14.10
C ARG A 66 -3.61 10.63 13.10
N PRO A 67 -4.71 9.94 13.45
CA PRO A 67 -5.89 9.97 12.59
C PRO A 67 -6.35 11.43 12.49
N LYS A 68 -6.36 11.98 11.27
CA LYS A 68 -7.07 13.23 10.97
C LYS A 68 -8.59 12.93 10.94
N THR A 69 -9.16 12.53 12.08
CA THR A 69 -10.62 12.50 12.29
C THR A 69 -11.10 13.70 13.10
N SER A 70 -10.29 14.75 13.22
CA SER A 70 -10.74 16.05 13.74
C SER A 70 -10.94 17.05 12.60
N GLN A 71 -11.89 16.73 11.72
CA GLN A 71 -12.55 17.71 10.86
C GLN A 71 -14.06 17.40 10.88
N LEU A 72 -14.64 17.40 12.07
CA LEU A 72 -16.08 17.56 12.24
C LEU A 72 -16.34 18.37 13.52
N ARG A 73 -16.13 19.67 13.43
CA ARG A 73 -16.78 20.67 14.30
C ARG A 73 -17.23 21.79 13.38
N GLN A 74 -18.47 21.69 12.94
CA GLN A 74 -19.32 22.84 12.62
C GLN A 74 -20.31 22.96 13.77
#